data_AF-A0A6J3LX19-F1
#
_entry.id   AF-A0A6J3LX19-F1
#
_cell.length_a   1.000
_cell.length_b   1.000
_cell.length_c   1.000
_cell.angle_alpha   90.00
_cell.angle_beta   90.00
_cell.angle_gamma   90.00
#
_symmetry.space_group_name_H-M   'P 1'
#
loop_
_entity.id
_entity.type
_entity.pdbx_description
1 polymer ?
#
loop_
_entity_poly.entity_id
_entity_poly.type
_entity_poly.pdbx_seq_one_letter_code
_entity_poly.pdbx_strand_id
1 'polypeptide(L)'
;MFVLDRRRGYEQDCHANHLDCPEEVILLAGSKGNVYTVTISHLTSCTCPVTIYSKTGEEKQCKHVLYVLHHVLKAPEHLRYQAAFLTSELKEIFAHAPLPSTVSAQGDADAGKRRPIEGDCPICFTELGGDDASVVWCRSSCGNNIHKVCFEAWERSKPPGQTTCPFCRAFWHPSTAVHQPQYEFDRATEVGRGGYLNVLKQLDYD
;
A
#
# COMPACT_ATOMS: atom_id res chain seq x y z
N MET A 1 -11.69 -9.32 -2.38
CA MET A 1 -10.28 -9.73 -2.27
C MET A 1 -9.71 -8.91 -1.12
N PHE A 2 -9.00 -9.55 -0.21
CA PHE A 2 -8.51 -8.91 1.02
C PHE A 2 -7.00 -9.11 1.12
N VAL A 3 -6.25 -8.03 1.36
CA VAL A 3 -4.79 -8.07 1.49
C VAL A 3 -4.43 -8.45 2.92
N LEU A 4 -3.73 -9.57 3.11
CA LEU A 4 -3.33 -10.10 4.41
C LEU A 4 -1.94 -9.62 4.82
N ASP A 5 -1.01 -9.52 3.87
CA ASP A 5 0.37 -9.09 4.12
C ASP A 5 0.97 -8.48 2.85
N ARG A 6 1.94 -7.59 3.01
CA ARG A 6 2.69 -6.93 1.94
C ARG A 6 4.15 -6.79 2.36
N ARG A 7 5.06 -7.26 1.53
CA ARG A 7 6.50 -7.19 1.76
C ARG A 7 7.18 -6.60 0.55
N ARG A 8 7.70 -5.38 0.70
CA ARG A 8 8.48 -4.70 -0.34
C ARG A 8 9.96 -4.99 -0.12
N GLY A 9 10.68 -5.21 -1.20
CA GLY A 9 12.10 -5.46 -1.19
C GLY A 9 12.69 -5.24 -2.58
N TYR A 10 13.76 -5.98 -2.85
CA TYR A 10 14.45 -5.97 -4.13
C TYR A 10 14.62 -7.39 -4.64
N GLU A 11 14.54 -7.55 -5.96
CA GLU A 11 14.76 -8.82 -6.62
C GLU A 11 16.22 -9.25 -6.46
N GLN A 12 16.47 -10.38 -5.76
CA GLN A 12 17.82 -10.82 -5.40
C GLN A 12 18.67 -11.20 -6.63
N ASP A 13 18.04 -11.83 -7.62
CA ASP A 13 18.69 -12.32 -8.84
C ASP A 13 18.10 -11.62 -10.08
N CYS A 14 18.09 -10.28 -10.08
CA CYS A 14 17.59 -9.49 -11.20
C CYS A 14 18.36 -9.83 -12.50
N HIS A 15 17.65 -10.28 -13.53
CA HIS A 15 18.24 -10.61 -14.84
C HIS A 15 18.94 -9.44 -15.55
N ALA A 16 18.56 -8.21 -15.19
CA ALA A 16 19.19 -6.97 -15.66
C ALA A 16 20.38 -6.53 -14.77
N ASN A 17 20.76 -7.35 -13.78
CA ASN A 17 21.87 -7.13 -12.85
C ASN A 17 21.77 -5.82 -12.04
N HIS A 18 20.54 -5.36 -11.80
CA HIS A 18 20.25 -4.23 -10.93
C HIS A 18 20.12 -4.69 -9.49
N LEU A 19 20.93 -4.13 -8.59
CA LEU A 19 20.87 -4.40 -7.15
C LEU A 19 19.67 -3.71 -6.46
N ASP A 20 19.02 -2.79 -7.17
CA ASP A 20 17.93 -1.95 -6.67
C ASP A 20 16.63 -2.18 -7.45
N CYS A 21 16.48 -3.34 -8.11
CA CYS A 21 15.26 -3.70 -8.83
C CYS A 21 14.11 -3.93 -7.84
N PRO A 22 13.08 -3.07 -7.80
CA PRO A 22 12.05 -3.16 -6.77
C PRO A 22 11.14 -4.38 -6.97
N GLU A 23 10.79 -5.04 -5.88
CA GLU A 23 9.83 -6.14 -5.84
C GLU A 23 8.85 -5.96 -4.69
N GLU A 24 7.61 -6.42 -4.85
CA GLU A 24 6.69 -6.56 -3.73
C GLU A 24 5.93 -7.90 -3.79
N VAL A 25 5.93 -8.60 -2.65
CA VAL A 25 5.20 -9.85 -2.42
C VAL A 25 3.97 -9.55 -1.57
N ILE A 26 2.79 -9.92 -2.08
CA ILE A 26 1.49 -9.65 -1.47
C ILE A 26 0.80 -10.98 -1.18
N LEU A 27 0.35 -11.17 0.07
CA LEU A 27 -0.56 -12.25 0.43
C LEU A 27 -2.00 -11.75 0.31
N LEU A 28 -2.79 -12.42 -0.52
CA LEU A 28 -4.14 -12.00 -0.89
C LEU A 28 -5.15 -13.12 -0.66
N ALA A 29 -6.18 -12.87 0.13
CA ALA A 29 -7.33 -13.76 0.23
C ALA A 29 -8.35 -13.49 -0.89
N GLY A 30 -8.71 -14.54 -1.63
CA GLY A 30 -9.77 -14.53 -2.63
C GLY A 30 -11.18 -14.50 -2.02
N SER A 31 -12.21 -14.47 -2.86
CA SER A 31 -13.62 -14.45 -2.43
C SER A 31 -14.10 -15.72 -1.72
N LYS A 32 -13.36 -16.82 -1.84
CA LYS A 32 -13.62 -18.07 -1.09
C LYS A 32 -12.69 -18.21 0.13
N GLY A 33 -11.95 -17.16 0.48
CA GLY A 33 -10.97 -17.15 1.57
C GLY A 33 -9.67 -17.90 1.30
N ASN A 34 -9.50 -18.52 0.12
CA ASN A 34 -8.21 -19.11 -0.27
C ASN A 34 -7.15 -18.00 -0.39
N VAL A 35 -5.98 -18.25 0.20
CA VAL A 35 -4.84 -17.33 0.17
C VAL A 35 -3.96 -17.63 -1.03
N TYR A 36 -3.65 -16.57 -1.78
CA TYR A 36 -2.73 -16.60 -2.90
C TYR A 36 -1.57 -15.65 -2.64
N THR A 37 -0.38 -16.03 -3.06
CA THR A 37 0.78 -15.14 -3.09
C THR A 37 0.85 -14.51 -4.47
N VAL A 38 0.94 -13.18 -4.52
CA VAL A 38 1.16 -12.40 -5.74
C VAL A 38 2.52 -11.71 -5.62
N THR A 39 3.35 -11.84 -6.64
CA THR A 39 4.64 -11.16 -6.71
C THR A 39 4.64 -10.21 -7.89
N ILE A 40 4.97 -8.94 -7.62
CA ILE A 40 5.17 -7.91 -8.62
C ILE A 40 6.67 -7.60 -8.69
N SER A 41 7.29 -8.06 -9.77
CA SER A 41 8.68 -7.85 -10.15
C SER A 41 8.74 -7.74 -11.68
N HIS A 42 9.89 -8.01 -12.30
CA HIS A 42 10.02 -8.06 -13.75
C HIS A 42 9.00 -8.98 -14.44
N LEU A 43 8.68 -10.13 -13.82
CA LEU A 43 7.64 -11.02 -14.28
C LEU A 43 6.59 -11.17 -13.18
N THR A 44 5.38 -10.67 -13.44
CA THR A 44 4.30 -10.83 -12.48
C THR A 44 3.95 -12.29 -12.29
N SER A 45 3.75 -12.72 -11.06
CA SER A 45 3.36 -14.10 -10.75
C SER A 45 2.29 -14.17 -9.68
N CYS A 46 1.50 -15.24 -9.72
CA CYS A 46 0.50 -15.53 -8.70
C CYS A 46 0.40 -17.03 -8.49
N THR A 47 0.20 -17.46 -7.26
CA THR A 47 0.00 -18.89 -6.93
C THR A 47 -1.45 -19.35 -7.15
N CYS A 48 -2.26 -18.66 -7.96
CA CYS A 48 -3.65 -19.06 -8.15
C CYS A 48 -3.82 -20.10 -9.27
N PRO A 49 -4.95 -20.82 -9.32
CA PRO A 49 -5.19 -21.84 -10.33
C PRO A 49 -5.12 -21.33 -11.77
N VAL A 50 -5.49 -20.06 -12.02
CA VAL A 50 -5.42 -19.47 -13.37
C VAL A 50 -3.99 -19.44 -13.86
N THR A 51 -3.06 -18.87 -13.10
CA THR A 51 -1.64 -18.81 -13.49
C THR A 51 -0.95 -20.17 -13.47
N ILE A 52 -1.41 -21.13 -12.65
CA ILE A 52 -0.79 -22.46 -12.56
C ILE A 52 -1.29 -23.41 -13.67
N TYR A 53 -2.58 -23.37 -14.01
CA TYR A 53 -3.22 -24.37 -14.88
C TYR A 53 -3.72 -23.83 -16.23
N SER A 54 -3.81 -22.51 -16.42
CA SER A 54 -4.11 -21.92 -17.73
C SER A 54 -2.91 -22.11 -18.66
N LYS A 55 -2.81 -23.30 -19.25
CA LYS A 55 -1.84 -23.63 -20.30
C LYS A 55 -2.33 -23.23 -21.71
N THR A 56 -3.52 -22.66 -21.84
CA THR A 56 -4.15 -22.37 -23.14
C THR A 56 -3.69 -21.06 -23.77
N GLY A 57 -2.83 -20.27 -23.12
CA GLY A 57 -2.19 -19.08 -23.71
C GLY A 57 -3.11 -17.87 -23.94
N GLU A 58 -4.40 -17.96 -23.60
CA GLU A 58 -5.39 -16.89 -23.84
C GLU A 58 -5.38 -15.83 -22.72
N GLU A 59 -5.21 -16.23 -21.46
CA GLU A 59 -5.17 -15.30 -20.31
C GLU A 59 -3.78 -15.23 -19.69
N LYS A 60 -3.06 -14.13 -19.96
CA LYS A 60 -1.69 -13.91 -19.47
C LYS A 60 -1.62 -13.43 -18.02
N GLN A 61 -2.73 -12.93 -17.46
CA GLN A 61 -2.77 -12.39 -16.10
C GLN A 61 -4.06 -12.79 -15.38
N CYS A 62 -3.92 -13.28 -14.15
CA CYS A 62 -5.08 -13.55 -13.32
C CYS A 62 -5.62 -12.27 -12.68
N LYS A 63 -6.90 -12.30 -12.29
CA LYS A 63 -7.55 -11.19 -11.57
C LYS A 63 -6.82 -10.72 -10.31
N HIS A 64 -5.99 -11.57 -9.68
CA HIS A 64 -5.24 -11.19 -8.48
C HIS A 64 -4.10 -10.24 -8.80
N VAL A 65 -3.36 -10.48 -9.91
CA VAL A 65 -2.32 -9.55 -10.38
C VAL A 65 -2.95 -8.22 -10.77
N LEU A 66 -4.04 -8.25 -11.55
CA LEU A 66 -4.77 -7.04 -11.93
C LEU A 66 -5.29 -6.26 -10.71
N TYR A 67 -5.84 -6.97 -9.72
CA TYR A 67 -6.29 -6.35 -8.48
C TYR A 67 -5.15 -5.66 -7.73
N VAL A 68 -3.98 -6.30 -7.65
CA VAL A 68 -2.80 -5.71 -7.00
C VAL A 68 -2.32 -4.47 -7.75
N LEU A 69 -2.19 -4.51 -9.08
CA LEU A 69 -1.75 -3.36 -9.87
C LEU A 69 -2.73 -2.19 -9.75
N HIS A 70 -4.04 -2.44 -9.82
CA HIS A 70 -5.04 -1.37 -9.82
C HIS A 70 -5.33 -0.80 -8.42
N HIS A 71 -5.50 -1.69 -7.43
CA HIS A 71 -6.06 -1.30 -6.13
C HIS A 71 -5.04 -1.23 -5.01
N VAL A 72 -3.98 -2.06 -5.06
CA VAL A 72 -2.97 -2.10 -4.00
C VAL A 72 -1.81 -1.15 -4.33
N LEU A 73 -1.18 -1.33 -5.49
CA LEU A 73 -0.06 -0.49 -5.93
C LEU A 73 -0.50 0.79 -6.63
N LYS A 74 -1.76 0.86 -7.10
CA LYS A 74 -2.30 2.00 -7.85
C LYS A 74 -1.38 2.41 -9.01
N ALA A 75 -0.92 1.42 -9.77
CA ALA A 75 0.02 1.61 -10.87
C ALA A 75 -0.50 2.66 -11.88
N PRO A 76 0.40 3.40 -12.56
CA PRO A 76 0.04 4.25 -13.69
C PRO A 76 -0.82 3.51 -14.72
N GLU A 77 -1.76 4.20 -15.35
CA GLU A 77 -2.75 3.59 -16.24
C GLU A 77 -2.12 2.73 -17.35
N HIS A 78 -0.99 3.18 -17.91
CA HIS A 78 -0.30 2.48 -18.98
C HIS A 78 0.46 1.22 -18.53
N LEU A 79 0.66 1.02 -17.21
CA LEU A 79 1.37 -0.12 -16.63
C LEU A 79 0.42 -1.18 -16.03
N ARG A 80 -0.87 -0.87 -15.93
CA ARG A 80 -1.87 -1.66 -15.18
C ARG A 80 -2.17 -3.07 -15.71
N TYR A 81 -1.90 -3.32 -17.00
CA TYR A 81 -2.24 -4.57 -17.68
C TYR A 81 -1.02 -5.29 -18.27
N GLN A 82 0.18 -4.84 -17.91
CA GLN A 82 1.42 -5.46 -18.37
C GLN A 82 1.73 -6.70 -17.52
N ALA A 83 2.07 -7.81 -18.19
CA ALA A 83 2.49 -9.05 -17.53
C ALA A 83 3.95 -9.04 -17.07
N ALA A 84 4.75 -8.15 -17.65
CA ALA A 84 6.17 -7.98 -17.39
C ALA A 84 6.52 -6.49 -17.41
N PHE A 85 7.52 -6.11 -16.63
CA PHE A 85 7.93 -4.72 -16.44
C PHE A 85 9.43 -4.56 -16.66
N LEU A 86 9.84 -3.39 -17.15
CA LEU A 86 11.22 -2.92 -17.11
C LEU A 86 11.58 -2.41 -15.71
N THR A 87 12.87 -2.33 -15.38
CA THR A 87 13.32 -1.79 -14.09
C THR A 87 12.85 -0.35 -13.86
N SER A 88 12.81 0.47 -14.93
CA SER A 88 12.29 1.84 -14.87
C SER A 88 10.79 1.89 -14.59
N GLU A 89 10.01 0.99 -15.20
CA GLU A 89 8.56 0.89 -14.98
C GLU A 89 8.26 0.41 -13.56
N LEU A 90 9.02 -0.56 -13.04
CA LEU A 90 8.93 -0.97 -11.63
C LEU A 90 9.20 0.21 -10.70
N LYS A 91 10.31 0.93 -10.93
CA LYS A 91 10.63 2.14 -10.15
C LYS A 91 9.50 3.16 -10.20
N GLU A 92 8.88 3.37 -11.36
CA GLU A 92 7.72 4.26 -11.50
C GLU A 92 6.50 3.78 -10.70
N ILE A 93 6.15 2.50 -10.80
CA ILE A 93 5.04 1.90 -10.03
C ILE A 93 5.27 2.11 -8.54
N PHE A 94 6.45 1.73 -8.04
CA PHE A 94 6.73 1.75 -6.61
C PHE A 94 6.95 3.15 -6.03
N ALA A 95 7.36 4.12 -6.86
CA ALA A 95 7.41 5.53 -6.46
C ALA A 95 6.02 6.12 -6.18
N HIS A 96 4.98 5.66 -6.89
CA HIS A 96 3.60 6.10 -6.69
C HIS A 96 2.80 5.18 -5.76
N ALA A 97 3.30 3.96 -5.52
CA ALA A 97 2.59 2.96 -4.74
C ALA A 97 2.56 3.31 -3.24
N PRO A 98 1.42 3.14 -2.55
CA PRO A 98 1.36 3.23 -1.10
C PRO A 98 2.39 2.30 -0.44
N LEU A 99 3.10 2.78 0.58
CA LEU A 99 4.08 1.96 1.30
C LEU A 99 3.38 0.78 2.02
N PRO A 100 4.02 -0.40 2.09
CA PRO A 100 3.60 -1.46 3.00
C PRO A 100 3.78 -1.02 4.45
N SER A 101 2.83 -1.39 5.29
CA SER A 101 2.75 -0.96 6.70
C SER A 101 3.87 -1.52 7.57
N THR A 102 4.58 -2.54 7.08
CA THR A 102 5.69 -3.25 7.73
C THR A 102 7.07 -2.64 7.45
N VAL A 103 7.21 -1.76 6.45
CA VAL A 103 8.49 -1.09 6.11
C VAL A 103 8.61 0.34 6.66
N SER A 104 7.73 0.75 7.58
CA SER A 104 7.90 1.98 8.38
C SER A 104 8.89 1.80 9.54
N ALA A 105 9.91 0.96 9.38
CA ALA A 105 10.97 0.79 10.36
C ALA A 105 12.29 0.37 9.68
N GLN A 106 12.87 1.26 8.87
CA GLN A 106 14.33 1.48 8.70
C GLN A 106 14.61 2.13 7.33
N GLY A 107 15.02 3.40 7.35
CA GLY A 107 15.43 4.15 6.17
C GLY A 107 15.44 5.65 6.45
N ASP A 108 16.49 6.12 7.11
CA ASP A 108 16.73 7.55 7.39
C ASP A 108 17.09 8.30 6.09
N ALA A 109 16.11 9.00 5.52
CA ALA A 109 16.31 10.17 4.65
C ALA A 109 15.00 10.98 4.57
N ASP A 110 14.83 11.89 5.53
CA ASP A 110 13.94 13.09 5.51
C ASP A 110 12.43 12.93 5.22
N ALA A 111 11.90 11.72 5.18
CA ALA A 111 10.45 11.47 5.31
C ALA A 111 10.10 11.38 6.81
N GLY A 112 9.85 12.52 7.45
CA GLY A 112 9.45 12.55 8.87
C GLY A 112 9.92 13.73 9.70
N LYS A 113 10.65 14.70 9.12
CA LYS A 113 10.94 15.95 9.84
C LYS A 113 9.79 16.94 9.65
N ARG A 114 9.11 17.21 10.75
CA ARG A 114 8.16 18.32 10.86
C ARG A 114 8.83 19.61 10.41
N ARG A 115 8.18 20.36 9.52
CA ARG A 115 8.64 21.69 9.12
C ARG A 115 8.39 22.70 10.25
N PRO A 116 9.14 23.81 10.32
CA PRO A 116 8.83 24.92 11.22
C PRO A 116 7.36 25.35 11.12
N ILE A 117 6.77 25.79 12.23
CA ILE A 117 5.40 26.32 12.23
C ILE A 117 5.45 27.74 11.70
N GLU A 118 5.43 27.85 10.38
CA GLU A 118 5.51 29.12 9.67
C GLU A 118 4.47 29.14 8.55
N GLY A 119 3.97 30.33 8.23
CA GLY A 119 3.00 30.57 7.17
C GLY A 119 1.54 30.25 7.57
N ASP A 120 0.72 30.05 6.54
CA ASP A 120 -0.73 29.96 6.67
C ASP A 120 -1.24 28.51 6.62
N CYS A 121 -2.31 28.26 7.37
CA CYS A 121 -3.03 26.99 7.32
C CYS A 121 -3.70 26.81 5.95
N PRO A 122 -3.57 25.66 5.27
CA PRO A 122 -4.07 25.46 3.90
C PRO A 122 -5.61 25.30 3.84
N ILE A 123 -6.27 25.22 4.99
CA ILE A 123 -7.73 25.03 5.08
C ILE A 123 -8.42 26.37 5.29
N CYS A 124 -7.97 27.14 6.28
CA CYS A 124 -8.59 28.42 6.65
C CYS A 124 -7.84 29.64 6.12
N PHE A 125 -6.63 29.47 5.57
CA PHE A 125 -5.78 30.54 5.04
C PHE A 125 -5.47 31.63 6.06
N THR A 126 -5.35 31.24 7.34
CA THR A 126 -4.90 32.11 8.43
C THR A 126 -3.58 31.59 8.99
N GLU A 127 -2.78 32.49 9.57
CA GLU A 127 -1.49 32.17 10.18
C GLU A 127 -1.62 31.02 11.18
N LEU A 128 -0.67 30.09 11.15
CA LEU A 128 -0.68 28.86 11.96
C LEU A 128 -0.46 29.08 13.46
N GLY A 129 0.01 30.27 13.85
CA GLY A 129 0.42 30.61 15.21
C GLY A 129 1.64 29.80 15.66
N GLY A 130 2.60 30.42 16.35
CA GLY A 130 3.84 29.74 16.78
C GLY A 130 3.66 28.67 17.89
N ASP A 131 2.44 28.21 18.15
CA ASP A 131 2.12 27.27 19.24
C ASP A 131 1.90 25.83 18.73
N ASP A 132 2.79 24.95 19.16
CA ASP A 132 2.75 23.50 18.91
C ASP A 132 1.44 22.83 19.34
N ALA A 133 0.77 23.33 20.38
CA ALA A 133 -0.46 22.72 20.89
C ALA A 133 -1.67 22.93 19.96
N SER A 134 -1.62 23.96 19.11
CA SER A 134 -2.73 24.37 18.26
C SER A 134 -2.66 23.79 16.84
N VAL A 135 -1.58 23.08 16.50
CA VAL A 135 -1.34 22.54 15.16
C VAL A 135 -1.11 21.04 15.16
N VAL A 136 -1.47 20.41 14.04
CA VAL A 136 -1.10 19.05 13.65
C VAL A 136 -0.25 19.12 12.38
N TRP A 137 0.50 18.08 12.06
CA TRP A 137 1.37 18.11 10.90
C TRP A 137 1.40 16.79 10.14
N CYS A 138 1.74 16.87 8.85
CA CYS A 138 1.79 15.71 7.97
C CYS A 138 3.03 14.84 8.25
N ARG A 139 2.84 13.82 9.09
CA ARG A 139 3.87 12.83 9.43
C ARG A 139 4.23 11.90 8.27
N SER A 140 3.26 11.64 7.39
CA SER A 140 3.39 10.63 6.34
C SER A 140 4.22 11.07 5.14
N SER A 141 4.43 12.38 4.94
CA SER A 141 5.10 12.88 3.73
C SER A 141 5.64 14.30 3.91
N CYS A 142 4.83 15.35 3.75
CA CYS A 142 5.36 16.68 3.47
C CYS A 142 5.82 17.49 4.70
N GLY A 143 5.51 17.06 5.93
CA GLY A 143 5.94 17.73 7.14
C GLY A 143 5.22 19.05 7.48
N ASN A 144 4.31 19.55 6.63
CA ASN A 144 3.62 20.84 6.84
C ASN A 144 2.63 20.81 8.01
N ASN A 145 2.48 21.96 8.68
CA ASN A 145 1.59 22.19 9.81
C ASN A 145 0.19 22.68 9.38
N ILE A 146 -0.84 22.33 10.14
CA ILE A 146 -2.26 22.62 9.91
C ILE A 146 -2.89 22.86 11.27
N HIS A 147 -3.76 23.86 11.44
CA HIS A 147 -4.51 23.99 12.69
C HIS A 147 -5.25 22.70 13.04
N LYS A 148 -5.16 22.29 14.30
CA LYS A 148 -5.81 21.07 14.81
C LYS A 148 -7.32 21.07 14.51
N VAL A 149 -8.00 22.16 14.83
CA VAL A 149 -9.45 22.32 14.59
C VAL A 149 -9.80 22.24 13.11
N CYS A 150 -9.00 22.86 12.24
CA CYS A 150 -9.21 22.79 10.79
C CYS A 150 -9.03 21.36 10.28
N PHE A 151 -8.00 20.67 10.75
CA PHE A 151 -7.75 19.29 10.36
C PHE A 151 -8.85 18.34 10.82
N GLU A 152 -9.36 18.49 12.05
CA GLU A 152 -10.49 17.70 12.55
C GLU A 152 -11.76 17.90 11.70
N ALA A 153 -12.02 19.11 11.22
CA ALA A 153 -13.13 19.38 10.30
C ALA A 153 -12.90 18.72 8.92
N TRP A 154 -11.66 18.76 8.42
CA TRP A 154 -11.27 18.08 7.18
C TRP A 154 -11.45 16.56 7.30
N GLU A 155 -11.01 15.95 8.39
CA GLU A 155 -11.16 14.52 8.66
C GLU A 155 -12.64 14.11 8.68
N ARG A 156 -13.50 14.85 9.39
CA ARG A 156 -14.95 14.60 9.40
C ARG A 156 -15.62 14.71 8.03
N SER A 157 -15.03 15.44 7.10
CA SER A 157 -15.54 15.56 5.72
C SER A 157 -15.20 14.36 4.82
N LYS A 158 -14.36 13.42 5.29
CA LYS A 158 -13.91 12.26 4.52
C LYS A 158 -14.55 10.97 5.04
N PRO A 159 -14.72 9.96 4.17
CA PRO A 159 -15.05 8.61 4.61
C PRO A 159 -14.03 8.11 5.65
N PRO A 160 -14.45 7.34 6.65
CA PRO A 160 -13.55 6.74 7.64
C PRO A 160 -12.37 6.02 6.98
N GLY A 161 -11.15 6.25 7.46
CA GLY A 161 -9.94 5.61 6.95
C GLY A 161 -9.41 6.16 5.62
N GLN A 162 -10.05 7.18 5.02
CA GLN A 162 -9.61 7.79 3.75
C GLN A 162 -9.11 9.23 3.90
N THR A 163 -8.74 9.62 5.11
CA THR A 163 -8.21 10.95 5.39
C THR A 163 -6.87 11.16 4.71
N THR A 164 -6.71 12.30 4.03
CA THR A 164 -5.49 12.68 3.31
C THR A 164 -4.99 14.04 3.76
N CYS A 165 -3.71 14.32 3.56
CA CYS A 165 -3.11 15.62 3.82
C CYS A 165 -3.66 16.68 2.83
N PRO A 166 -4.21 17.81 3.32
CA PRO A 166 -4.64 18.92 2.45
C PRO A 166 -3.53 19.51 1.58
N PHE A 167 -2.27 19.45 2.02
CA PHE A 167 -1.12 19.95 1.25
C PHE A 167 -0.69 19.00 0.14
N CYS A 168 -0.29 17.78 0.50
CA CYS A 168 0.37 16.85 -0.42
C CYS A 168 -0.50 15.67 -0.85
N ARG A 169 -1.71 15.54 -0.29
CA ARG A 169 -2.68 14.46 -0.55
C ARG A 169 -2.22 13.05 -0.16
N ALA A 170 -1.06 12.89 0.48
CA ALA A 170 -0.65 11.64 1.10
C ALA A 170 -1.66 11.20 2.17
N PHE A 171 -1.82 9.89 2.37
CA PHE A 171 -2.68 9.35 3.43
C PHE A 171 -2.26 9.87 4.81
N TRP A 172 -3.23 10.29 5.62
CA TRP A 172 -2.97 10.87 6.92
C TRP A 172 -2.78 9.79 7.99
N HIS A 173 -1.64 9.80 8.68
CA HIS A 173 -1.38 8.92 9.81
C HIS A 173 -1.74 9.62 11.13
N PRO A 174 -2.64 9.07 11.97
CA PRO A 174 -2.98 9.68 13.25
C PRO A 174 -1.78 9.70 14.21
N SER A 175 -1.81 10.64 15.17
CA SER A 175 -0.71 10.90 16.13
C SER A 175 -0.53 9.81 17.19
N THR A 176 -1.55 8.99 17.41
CA THR A 176 -1.42 7.71 18.11
C THR A 176 -1.09 6.67 17.06
N ALA A 177 -0.10 5.83 17.34
CA ALA A 177 0.17 4.62 16.59
C ALA A 177 -1.06 3.70 16.66
N VAL A 178 -2.10 4.03 15.89
CA VAL A 178 -3.06 3.04 15.45
C VAL A 178 -2.29 2.28 14.40
N HIS A 179 -1.68 1.19 14.86
CA HIS A 179 -1.44 0.01 14.04
C HIS A 179 -2.58 -0.03 13.02
N GLN A 180 -2.28 0.03 11.71
CA GLN A 180 -3.22 -0.60 10.80
C GLN A 180 -3.54 -1.96 11.41
N PRO A 181 -4.80 -2.41 11.43
CA PRO A 181 -5.11 -3.73 11.94
C PRO A 181 -4.31 -4.72 11.09
N GLN A 182 -3.13 -5.09 11.56
CA GLN A 182 -2.52 -6.36 11.26
C GLN A 182 -3.48 -7.33 11.92
N TYR A 183 -4.48 -7.73 11.14
CA TYR A 183 -5.27 -8.88 11.49
C TYR A 183 -4.25 -10.02 11.57
N GLU A 184 -3.91 -10.43 12.79
CA GLU A 184 -3.18 -11.66 13.04
C GLU A 184 -4.11 -12.80 12.61
N PHE A 185 -4.01 -13.16 11.33
CA PHE A 185 -4.66 -14.34 10.82
C PHE A 185 -3.86 -15.56 11.29
N ASP A 186 -4.52 -16.48 11.96
CA ASP A 186 -3.90 -17.76 12.26
C ASP A 186 -3.64 -18.49 10.94
N ARG A 187 -2.36 -18.63 10.61
CA ARG A 187 -1.89 -19.34 9.40
C ARG A 187 -2.03 -20.86 9.54
N ALA A 188 -2.46 -21.35 10.70
CA ALA A 188 -2.70 -22.77 10.97
C ALA A 188 -4.09 -23.26 10.54
N THR A 189 -4.74 -22.62 9.56
CA THR A 189 -6.00 -23.15 9.03
C THR A 189 -5.78 -24.31 8.07
N GLU A 190 -6.75 -25.23 8.11
CA GLU A 190 -6.80 -26.45 7.31
C GLU A 190 -6.49 -26.18 5.83
N VAL A 191 -5.55 -26.94 5.27
CA VAL A 191 -5.26 -26.93 3.84
C VAL A 191 -6.40 -27.65 3.12
N GLY A 192 -7.19 -26.91 2.34
CA GLY A 192 -8.32 -27.47 1.62
C GLY A 192 -7.92 -28.42 0.48
N ARG A 193 -8.91 -29.03 -0.19
CA ARG A 193 -8.75 -30.03 -1.28
C ARG A 193 -7.89 -29.57 -2.49
N GLY A 194 -7.48 -28.30 -2.53
CA GLY A 194 -6.60 -27.71 -3.55
C GLY A 194 -5.21 -27.28 -3.07
N GLY A 195 -4.82 -27.58 -1.82
CA GLY A 195 -3.49 -27.25 -1.31
C GLY A 195 -3.29 -25.81 -0.81
N TYR A 196 -4.34 -24.99 -0.84
CA TYR A 196 -4.28 -23.59 -0.40
C TYR A 196 -4.70 -23.43 1.06
N LEU A 197 -4.05 -22.50 1.76
CA LEU A 197 -4.49 -21.99 3.05
C LEU A 197 -5.84 -21.27 2.87
N ASN A 198 -6.79 -21.50 3.77
CA ASN A 198 -8.10 -20.85 3.72
C ASN A 198 -8.41 -20.07 5.00
N VAL A 199 -8.68 -18.77 4.86
CA VAL A 199 -8.98 -17.86 5.97
C VAL A 199 -10.41 -17.34 5.94
N LEU A 200 -11.33 -17.98 5.19
CA LEU A 200 -12.69 -17.45 4.98
C LEU A 200 -13.42 -17.17 6.30
N LYS A 201 -13.29 -18.06 7.28
CA LYS A 201 -13.93 -17.93 8.61
C LYS A 201 -13.34 -16.80 9.46
N GLN A 202 -12.18 -16.29 9.10
CA GLN A 202 -11.49 -15.20 9.80
C GLN A 202 -11.70 -13.86 9.09
N LEU A 203 -12.34 -13.85 7.91
CA LEU A 203 -12.62 -12.65 7.14
C LEU A 203 -14.06 -12.23 7.39
N ASP A 204 -14.23 -10.99 7.82
CA ASP A 204 -15.54 -10.36 8.05
C ASP A 204 -16.14 -9.91 6.71
N TYR A 205 -16.51 -10.88 5.87
CA TYR A 205 -17.28 -10.64 4.65
C TYR A 205 -18.76 -10.52 5.01
N ASP A 206 -19.16 -9.35 5.53
CA ASP A 206 -20.57 -8.92 5.56
C ASP A 206 -21.00 -8.32 4.22
#